data_AF-A0A7W1RFB2-F1
#
_entry.id   AF-A0A7W1RFB2-F1
#
_cell.length_a   1.000
_cell.length_b   1.000
_cell.length_c   1.000
_cell.angle_alpha   90.00
_cell.angle_beta   90.00
_cell.angle_gamma   90.00
#
_symmetry.space_group_name_H-M   'P 1'
#
loop_
_entity.id
_entity.type
_entity.pdbx_description
1 polymer ?
#
loop_
_entity_poly.entity_id
_entity_poly.type
_entity_poly.pdbx_seq_one_letter_code
_entity_poly.pdbx_strand_id
1 'polypeptide(L)'
;MKKRYIHFIKSIFLLFIIFAIYPCQSQKQSQSIESIHSFSKVDFSTIEPSTLVIFDVDETLTQPTDTYLINEHSPQAEAFKKKLFGQHPEIKDWNALASIMLQEAPRPLIEPIVVQKFKELEAQKIPMIVCTGMNMGPYGSLSSLEEWRYEHLKSFGFQGSYEDLVFKINGHTTRHFFKR
;
A
#
# COMPACT_ATOMS: atom_id res chain seq x y z
N MET A 1 -66.97 4.25 3.46
CA MET A 1 -65.85 3.55 2.78
C MET A 1 -64.70 4.46 2.34
N LYS A 2 -64.91 5.53 1.56
CA LYS A 2 -63.82 6.40 1.04
C LYS A 2 -62.84 6.94 2.10
N LYS A 3 -63.32 7.39 3.26
CA LYS A 3 -62.44 7.90 4.35
C LYS A 3 -61.47 6.84 4.89
N ARG A 4 -61.89 5.57 4.99
CA ARG A 4 -61.01 4.47 5.46
C ARG A 4 -59.90 4.15 4.46
N TYR A 5 -60.21 4.20 3.16
CA TYR A 5 -59.25 3.96 2.09
C TYR A 5 -58.16 5.05 2.03
N ILE A 6 -58.54 6.31 2.21
CA ILE A 6 -57.58 7.43 2.26
C ILE A 6 -56.65 7.31 3.47
N HIS A 7 -57.15 6.86 4.63
CA HIS A 7 -56.28 6.61 5.79
C HIS A 7 -55.30 5.47 5.55
N PHE A 8 -55.74 4.37 4.93
CA PHE A 8 -54.88 3.23 4.62
C PHE A 8 -53.73 3.60 3.67
N ILE A 9 -54.00 4.35 2.59
CA ILE A 9 -52.96 4.82 1.66
C ILE A 9 -51.97 5.75 2.36
N LYS A 10 -52.45 6.67 3.21
CA LYS A 10 -51.58 7.55 3.99
C LYS A 10 -50.65 6.77 4.93
N SER A 11 -51.16 5.70 5.56
CA SER A 11 -50.35 4.83 6.43
C SER A 11 -49.28 4.07 5.65
N ILE A 12 -49.59 3.53 4.46
CA ILE A 12 -48.60 2.85 3.60
C ILE A 12 -47.52 3.83 3.14
N PHE A 13 -47.91 5.03 2.71
CA PHE A 13 -46.95 6.04 2.24
C PHE A 13 -46.02 6.50 3.37
N LEU A 14 -46.55 6.68 4.58
CA LEU A 14 -45.74 6.99 5.77
C LEU A 14 -44.73 5.88 6.08
N LEU A 15 -45.17 4.62 6.00
CA LEU A 15 -44.29 3.45 6.19
C LEU A 15 -43.18 3.41 5.13
N PHE A 16 -43.51 3.68 3.86
CA PHE A 16 -42.53 3.73 2.78
C PHE A 16 -41.50 4.83 2.98
N ILE A 17 -41.93 6.02 3.44
CA ILE A 17 -41.01 7.12 3.80
C ILE A 17 -40.08 6.67 4.93
N ILE A 18 -40.60 6.06 6.00
CA ILE A 18 -39.77 5.58 7.12
C ILE A 18 -38.74 4.56 6.63
N PHE A 19 -39.13 3.58 5.83
CA PHE A 19 -38.22 2.57 5.26
C PHE A 19 -37.20 3.16 4.28
N ALA A 20 -37.54 4.25 3.57
CA ALA A 20 -36.61 4.93 2.67
C ALA A 20 -35.56 5.78 3.40
N ILE A 21 -35.85 6.28 4.61
CA ILE A 21 -34.91 7.10 5.39
C ILE A 21 -34.01 6.23 6.29
N TYR A 22 -34.47 5.05 6.72
CA TYR A 22 -33.71 4.15 7.60
C TYR A 22 -32.33 3.68 7.09
N PRO A 23 -32.12 3.34 5.79
CA PRO A 23 -30.81 2.87 5.34
C PRO A 23 -29.74 3.97 5.28
N CYS A 24 -30.10 5.24 5.50
CA CYS A 24 -29.15 6.36 5.43
C CYS A 24 -28.48 6.70 6.77
N GLN A 25 -28.86 6.05 7.87
CA GLN A 25 -28.07 6.07 9.10
C GLN A 25 -26.96 5.02 9.04
N SER A 26 -26.21 4.99 7.93
CA SER A 26 -24.92 4.31 7.90
C SER A 26 -24.06 5.00 8.95
N GLN A 27 -23.98 4.37 10.10
CA GLN A 27 -23.25 4.82 11.26
C GLN A 27 -21.81 5.01 10.77
N LYS A 28 -21.38 6.27 10.64
CA LYS A 28 -19.95 6.61 10.51
C LYS A 28 -19.30 6.16 11.81
N GLN A 29 -19.04 4.87 11.91
CA GLN A 29 -18.23 4.30 12.95
C GLN A 29 -16.83 4.78 12.63
N SER A 30 -16.40 5.82 13.33
CA SER A 30 -15.00 6.19 13.35
C SER A 30 -14.26 4.98 13.92
N GLN A 31 -13.71 4.14 13.05
CA GLN A 31 -12.82 3.09 13.49
C GLN A 31 -11.58 3.77 14.04
N SER A 32 -11.21 3.41 15.27
CA SER A 32 -9.94 3.82 15.85
C SER A 32 -8.83 3.20 15.03
N ILE A 33 -7.85 4.01 14.62
CA ILE A 33 -6.63 3.50 14.02
C ILE A 33 -5.83 2.84 15.15
N GLU A 34 -5.70 1.52 15.10
CA GLU A 34 -4.85 0.76 15.99
C GLU A 34 -3.44 0.71 15.42
N SER A 35 -2.46 1.16 16.21
CA SER A 35 -1.05 1.02 15.84
C SER A 35 -0.59 -0.40 16.15
N ILE A 36 -0.18 -1.12 15.12
CA ILE A 36 0.49 -2.40 15.26
C ILE A 36 2.00 -2.20 15.08
N HIS A 37 2.79 -2.94 15.86
CA HIS A 37 4.26 -2.88 15.80
C HIS A 37 4.88 -4.17 15.26
N SER A 38 4.04 -5.15 14.89
CA SER A 38 4.49 -6.41 14.30
C SER A 38 3.33 -7.14 13.63
N PHE A 39 3.60 -7.75 12.48
CA PHE A 39 2.65 -8.64 11.80
C PHE A 39 2.25 -9.85 12.65
N SER A 40 3.08 -10.27 13.61
CA SER A 40 2.77 -11.39 14.50
C SER A 40 1.64 -11.09 15.49
N LYS A 41 1.32 -9.80 15.71
CA LYS A 41 0.26 -9.37 16.63
C LYS A 41 -1.11 -9.28 15.97
N VAL A 42 -1.16 -9.39 14.64
CA VAL A 42 -2.41 -9.29 13.88
C VAL A 42 -3.01 -10.67 13.69
N ASP A 43 -4.26 -10.84 14.14
CA ASP A 43 -5.05 -12.01 13.84
C ASP A 43 -5.79 -11.82 12.50
N PHE A 44 -5.15 -12.26 11.41
CA PHE A 44 -5.74 -12.19 10.08
C PHE A 44 -6.94 -13.14 9.89
N SER A 45 -7.24 -14.03 10.83
CA SER A 45 -8.41 -14.91 10.76
C SER A 45 -9.73 -14.21 11.10
N THR A 46 -9.67 -13.02 11.71
CA THR A 46 -10.86 -12.22 12.03
C THR A 46 -11.26 -11.26 10.92
N ILE A 47 -10.52 -11.21 9.81
CA ILE A 47 -10.79 -10.28 8.71
C ILE A 47 -11.94 -10.80 7.87
N GLU A 48 -12.96 -9.97 7.67
CA GLU A 48 -14.10 -10.32 6.83
C GLU A 48 -13.67 -10.48 5.35
N PRO A 49 -14.18 -11.47 4.60
CA PRO A 49 -13.82 -11.69 3.19
C PRO A 49 -14.07 -10.49 2.25
N SER A 50 -14.96 -9.57 2.63
CA SER A 50 -15.26 -8.32 1.92
C SER A 50 -14.25 -7.20 2.18
N THR A 51 -13.31 -7.40 3.10
CA THR A 51 -12.32 -6.40 3.51
C THR A 51 -11.17 -6.33 2.50
N LEU A 52 -10.83 -5.12 2.06
CA LEU A 52 -9.59 -4.88 1.31
C LEU A 52 -8.43 -4.70 2.29
N VAL A 53 -7.41 -5.55 2.18
CA VAL A 53 -6.16 -5.37 2.92
C VAL A 53 -5.15 -4.63 2.04
N ILE A 54 -4.57 -3.57 2.57
CA ILE A 54 -3.57 -2.73 1.89
C ILE A 54 -2.26 -2.86 2.65
N PHE A 55 -1.20 -3.25 1.95
CA PHE A 55 0.14 -3.28 2.48
C PHE A 55 0.96 -2.15 1.88
N ASP A 56 1.79 -1.48 2.66
CA ASP A 56 2.89 -0.68 2.13
C ASP A 56 4.12 -1.60 1.89
N VAL A 57 5.07 -1.24 1.00
CA VAL A 57 6.27 -2.05 0.70
C VAL A 57 7.48 -1.55 1.47
N ASP A 58 7.84 -0.29 1.24
CA ASP A 58 9.13 0.26 1.63
C ASP A 58 9.10 0.60 3.12
N GLU A 59 10.06 0.07 3.88
CA GLU A 59 10.08 0.22 5.35
C GLU A 59 8.89 -0.43 6.08
N THR A 60 8.06 -1.19 5.35
CA THR A 60 6.95 -1.99 5.90
C THR A 60 7.16 -3.48 5.67
N LEU A 61 7.33 -3.92 4.42
CA LEU A 61 7.62 -5.32 4.09
C LEU A 61 9.12 -5.56 4.00
N THR A 62 9.84 -4.64 3.37
CA THR A 62 11.28 -4.76 3.11
C THR A 62 11.99 -3.46 3.43
N GLN A 63 13.24 -3.55 3.87
CA GLN A 63 14.08 -2.38 4.13
C GLN A 63 15.51 -2.66 3.66
N PRO A 64 16.20 -1.69 3.02
CA PRO A 64 17.62 -1.84 2.75
C PRO A 64 18.41 -1.95 4.06
N THR A 65 19.48 -2.74 4.08
CA THR A 65 20.42 -2.76 5.22
C THR A 65 21.45 -1.64 5.17
N ASP A 66 21.60 -1.00 4.00
CA ASP A 66 22.54 0.09 3.79
C ASP A 66 22.07 1.37 4.48
N THR A 67 22.97 1.97 5.28
CA THR A 67 22.65 3.16 6.09
C THR A 67 22.33 4.38 5.24
N TYR A 68 22.97 4.54 4.08
CA TYR A 68 22.67 5.66 3.19
C TYR A 68 21.26 5.53 2.64
N LEU A 69 20.88 4.35 2.13
CA LEU A 69 19.56 4.12 1.55
C LEU A 69 18.42 4.29 2.56
N ILE A 70 18.60 3.89 3.82
CA ILE A 70 17.62 4.13 4.89
C ILE A 70 17.43 5.64 5.14
N ASN A 71 18.48 6.44 4.93
CA ASN A 71 18.50 7.85 5.29
C ASN A 71 18.61 8.76 4.06
N GLU A 72 18.22 8.30 2.87
CA GLU A 72 18.57 8.98 1.61
C GLU A 72 17.96 10.38 1.48
N HIS A 73 16.88 10.65 2.21
CA HIS A 73 16.22 11.95 2.27
C HIS A 73 16.67 12.83 3.45
N SER A 74 17.66 12.38 4.22
CA SER A 74 18.20 13.14 5.36
C SER A 74 19.19 14.23 4.91
N PRO A 75 19.38 15.30 5.70
CA PRO A 75 20.45 16.27 5.48
C PRO A 75 21.85 15.64 5.42
N GLN A 76 22.06 14.54 6.15
CA GLN A 76 23.31 13.79 6.18
C GLN A 76 23.57 13.08 4.85
N ALA A 77 22.54 12.46 4.25
CA ALA A 77 22.66 11.86 2.93
C ALA A 77 22.96 12.90 1.85
N GLU A 78 22.31 14.06 1.90
CA GLU A 78 22.61 15.16 0.98
C GLU A 78 24.05 15.68 1.13
N ALA A 79 24.54 15.80 2.37
CA ALA A 79 25.94 16.16 2.62
C ALA A 79 26.92 15.09 2.11
N PHE A 80 26.61 13.81 2.33
CA PHE A 80 27.38 12.69 1.82
C PHE A 80 27.44 12.71 0.29
N LYS A 81 26.30 12.87 -0.38
CA LYS A 81 26.20 12.95 -1.84
C LYS A 81 27.06 14.10 -2.38
N LYS A 82 26.95 15.30 -1.82
CA LYS A 82 27.78 16.45 -2.22
C LYS A 82 29.27 16.17 -2.06
N LYS A 83 29.67 15.56 -0.95
CA LYS A 83 31.06 15.18 -0.69
C LYS A 83 31.54 14.14 -1.69
N LEU A 84 30.75 13.11 -1.97
CA LEU A 84 31.05 12.06 -2.93
C LEU A 84 31.33 12.65 -4.31
N PHE A 85 30.44 13.49 -4.84
CA PHE A 85 30.63 14.16 -6.13
C PHE A 85 31.83 15.12 -6.15
N GLY A 86 32.13 15.78 -5.03
CA GLY A 86 33.31 16.63 -4.92
C GLY A 86 34.64 15.83 -4.93
N GLN A 87 34.62 14.60 -4.41
CA GLN A 87 35.79 13.72 -4.34
C GLN A 87 35.96 12.85 -5.60
N HIS A 88 34.86 12.55 -6.29
CA HIS A 88 34.79 11.65 -7.45
C HIS A 88 34.12 12.34 -8.64
N PRO A 89 34.79 13.32 -9.27
CA PRO A 89 34.23 14.08 -10.40
C PRO A 89 33.95 13.22 -11.65
N GLU A 90 34.49 12.01 -11.71
CA GLU A 90 34.18 11.02 -12.75
C GLU A 90 32.74 10.49 -12.66
N ILE A 91 32.11 10.55 -11.47
CA ILE A 91 30.70 10.19 -11.28
C ILE A 91 29.86 11.37 -11.78
N LYS A 92 29.20 11.19 -12.93
CA LYS A 92 28.41 12.26 -13.57
C LYS A 92 26.90 12.06 -13.43
N ASP A 93 26.46 10.83 -13.16
CA ASP A 93 25.06 10.46 -13.13
C ASP A 93 24.71 9.81 -11.79
N TRP A 94 23.96 10.55 -10.97
CA TRP A 94 23.45 10.06 -9.71
C TRP A 94 22.48 8.90 -9.89
N ASN A 95 21.64 8.92 -10.93
CA ASN A 95 20.65 7.88 -11.15
C ASN A 95 21.33 6.55 -11.53
N ALA A 96 22.40 6.61 -12.31
CA ALA A 96 23.22 5.42 -12.59
C ALA A 96 23.80 4.82 -11.30
N LEU A 97 24.44 5.62 -10.45
CA LEU A 97 24.98 5.16 -9.18
C LEU A 97 23.90 4.64 -8.23
N ALA A 98 22.80 5.38 -8.08
CA ALA A 98 21.68 4.98 -7.24
C ALA A 98 21.04 3.67 -7.73
N SER A 99 20.95 3.46 -9.05
CA SER A 99 20.46 2.18 -9.61
C SER A 99 21.36 1.00 -9.25
N ILE A 100 22.68 1.20 -9.14
CA ILE A 100 23.62 0.18 -8.66
C ILE A 100 23.40 -0.06 -7.18
N MET A 101 23.28 1.00 -6.37
CA MET A 101 22.98 0.86 -4.94
C MET A 101 21.67 0.12 -4.70
N LEU A 102 20.63 0.36 -5.50
CA LEU A 102 19.36 -0.36 -5.42
C LEU A 102 19.52 -1.86 -5.70
N GLN A 103 20.32 -2.23 -6.71
CA GLN A 103 20.54 -3.63 -7.10
C GLN A 103 21.43 -4.39 -6.11
N GLU A 104 22.48 -3.73 -5.60
CA GLU A 104 23.49 -4.38 -4.77
C GLU A 104 23.14 -4.38 -3.28
N ALA A 105 22.35 -3.42 -2.80
CA ALA A 105 22.01 -3.33 -1.39
C ALA A 105 21.01 -4.42 -0.99
N PRO A 106 21.33 -5.28 0.00
CA PRO A 106 20.38 -6.26 0.51
C PRO A 106 19.13 -5.56 1.07
N ARG A 107 17.96 -6.06 0.68
CA ARG A 107 16.65 -5.57 1.12
C ARG A 107 15.81 -6.70 1.72
N PRO A 108 16.22 -7.26 2.87
CA PRO A 108 15.50 -8.37 3.49
C PRO A 108 14.08 -7.99 3.91
N LEU A 109 13.27 -9.01 4.17
CA LEU A 109 12.01 -8.82 4.88
C LEU A 109 12.26 -8.26 6.27
N ILE A 110 11.47 -7.28 6.68
CA ILE A 110 11.50 -6.75 8.05
C ILE A 110 11.01 -7.83 9.02
N GLU A 111 9.92 -8.51 8.66
CA GLU A 111 9.36 -9.62 9.43
C GLU A 111 9.07 -10.81 8.52
N PRO A 112 9.88 -11.90 8.54
CA PRO A 112 9.67 -13.05 7.67
C PRO A 112 8.28 -13.70 7.77
N ILE A 113 7.59 -13.57 8.92
CA ILE A 113 6.23 -14.09 9.12
C ILE A 113 5.19 -13.47 8.17
N VAL A 114 5.45 -12.28 7.61
CA VAL A 114 4.51 -11.58 6.74
C VAL A 114 4.15 -12.39 5.51
N VAL A 115 5.08 -13.19 4.97
CA VAL A 115 4.82 -14.07 3.82
C VAL A 115 3.80 -15.15 4.17
N GLN A 116 3.86 -15.70 5.39
CA GLN A 116 2.85 -16.64 5.86
C GLN A 116 1.49 -15.94 6.00
N LYS A 117 1.47 -14.73 6.58
CA LYS A 117 0.23 -13.94 6.71
C LYS A 117 -0.42 -13.62 5.37
N PHE A 118 0.39 -13.33 4.35
CA PHE A 118 -0.07 -13.13 2.99
C PHE A 118 -0.76 -14.39 2.42
N LYS A 119 -0.18 -15.58 2.66
CA LYS A 119 -0.77 -16.86 2.25
C LYS A 119 -2.07 -17.17 3.01
N GLU A 120 -2.15 -16.80 4.29
CA GLU A 120 -3.38 -16.94 5.09
C GLU A 120 -4.52 -16.08 4.51
N LEU A 121 -4.23 -14.84 4.13
CA LEU A 121 -5.18 -13.95 3.47
C LEU A 121 -5.60 -14.47 2.09
N GLU A 122 -4.64 -14.95 1.30
CA GLU A 122 -4.89 -15.57 -0.01
C GLU A 122 -5.81 -16.79 0.10
N ALA A 123 -5.54 -17.70 1.05
CA ALA A 123 -6.36 -18.89 1.26
C ALA A 123 -7.80 -18.55 1.65
N GLN A 124 -7.99 -17.43 2.35
CA GLN A 124 -9.30 -16.89 2.71
C GLN A 124 -9.99 -16.11 1.57
N LYS A 125 -9.32 -15.95 0.41
CA LYS A 125 -9.78 -15.16 -0.73
C LYS A 125 -10.04 -13.69 -0.38
N ILE A 126 -9.32 -13.16 0.61
CA ILE A 126 -9.40 -11.76 1.00
C ILE A 126 -8.69 -10.92 -0.08
N PRO A 127 -9.33 -9.88 -0.64
CA PRO A 127 -8.69 -9.01 -1.62
C PRO A 127 -7.52 -8.24 -0.98
N MET A 128 -6.40 -8.21 -1.67
CA MET A 128 -5.17 -7.56 -1.22
C MET A 128 -4.63 -6.65 -2.31
N ILE A 129 -4.12 -5.49 -1.90
CA ILE A 129 -3.22 -4.65 -2.70
C ILE A 129 -1.97 -4.36 -1.90
N VAL A 130 -0.86 -4.18 -2.60
CA VAL A 130 0.40 -3.71 -2.00
C VAL A 130 0.75 -2.39 -2.67
N CYS A 131 1.31 -1.47 -1.93
CA CYS A 131 1.51 -0.08 -2.32
C CYS A 131 2.93 0.30 -1.93
N THR A 132 3.59 1.17 -2.68
CA THR A 132 4.98 1.57 -2.44
C THR A 132 5.07 3.06 -2.64
N GLY A 133 5.92 3.79 -1.92
CA GLY A 133 6.12 5.22 -2.17
C GLY A 133 7.13 5.52 -3.28
N MET A 134 7.81 4.48 -3.80
CA MET A 134 8.93 4.66 -4.72
C MET A 134 8.50 5.10 -6.12
N ASN A 135 9.45 5.72 -6.82
CA ASN A 135 9.31 6.05 -8.23
C ASN A 135 9.08 4.82 -9.12
N MET A 136 8.59 5.09 -10.33
CA MET A 136 8.28 4.11 -11.38
C MET A 136 8.95 4.50 -12.69
N GLY A 137 9.06 3.55 -13.60
CA GLY A 137 9.70 3.68 -14.89
C GLY A 137 11.22 3.47 -14.85
N PRO A 138 11.93 3.89 -15.91
CA PRO A 138 13.37 3.73 -15.99
C PRO A 138 14.12 4.53 -14.92
N TYR A 139 15.17 3.94 -14.34
CA TYR A 139 16.00 4.58 -13.32
C TYR A 139 17.46 4.09 -13.40
N GLY A 140 18.34 4.93 -13.93
CA GLY A 140 19.73 4.57 -14.17
C GLY A 140 19.83 3.38 -15.14
N SER A 141 20.38 2.26 -14.67
CA SER A 141 20.49 1.01 -15.44
C SER A 141 19.23 0.13 -15.42
N LEU A 142 18.27 0.41 -14.54
CA LEU A 142 17.02 -0.32 -14.46
C LEU A 142 16.04 0.22 -15.51
N SER A 143 15.51 -0.67 -16.36
CA SER A 143 14.50 -0.30 -17.36
C SER A 143 13.13 -0.01 -16.75
N SER A 144 12.84 -0.60 -15.58
CA SER A 144 11.57 -0.48 -14.87
C SER A 144 11.79 -0.74 -13.37
N LEU A 145 11.56 0.28 -12.54
CA LEU A 145 11.64 0.15 -11.07
C LEU A 145 10.54 -0.74 -10.51
N GLU A 146 9.35 -0.70 -11.11
CA GLU A 146 8.21 -1.53 -10.72
C GLU A 146 8.46 -3.01 -10.99
N GLU A 147 9.01 -3.37 -12.16
CA GLU A 147 9.38 -4.76 -12.47
C GLU A 147 10.47 -5.25 -11.53
N TRP A 148 11.52 -4.44 -11.31
CA TRP A 148 12.58 -4.79 -10.36
C TRP A 148 12.05 -5.05 -8.96
N ARG A 149 11.14 -4.20 -8.46
CA ARG A 149 10.51 -4.38 -7.14
C ARG A 149 9.59 -5.60 -7.09
N TYR A 150 8.85 -5.83 -8.18
CA TYR A 150 8.00 -7.00 -8.33
C TYR A 150 8.80 -8.30 -8.21
N GLU A 151 9.89 -8.42 -8.98
CA GLU A 151 10.76 -9.60 -8.91
C GLU A 151 11.47 -9.72 -7.55
N HIS A 152 11.83 -8.59 -6.92
CA HIS A 152 12.37 -8.59 -5.55
C HIS A 152 11.38 -9.19 -4.54
N LEU A 153 10.11 -8.75 -4.54
CA LEU A 153 9.10 -9.30 -3.63
C LEU A 153 8.75 -10.75 -3.98
N LYS A 154 8.66 -11.09 -5.26
CA LYS A 154 8.47 -12.47 -5.70
C LYS A 154 9.57 -13.40 -5.21
N SER A 155 10.80 -12.92 -5.09
CA SER A 155 11.92 -13.69 -4.50
C SER A 155 11.68 -14.08 -3.04
N PHE A 156 10.85 -13.33 -2.30
CA PHE A 156 10.41 -13.67 -0.94
C PHE A 156 9.18 -14.57 -0.89
N GLY A 157 8.60 -14.92 -2.04
CA GLY A 157 7.43 -15.78 -2.13
C GLY A 157 6.09 -15.03 -2.15
N PHE A 158 6.08 -13.70 -2.36
CA PHE A 158 4.87 -12.99 -2.74
C PHE A 158 4.43 -13.40 -4.15
N GLN A 159 3.12 -13.53 -4.36
CA GLN A 159 2.53 -13.89 -5.66
C GLN A 159 1.51 -12.84 -6.07
N GLY A 160 1.34 -12.65 -7.38
CA GLY A 160 0.32 -11.75 -7.92
C GLY A 160 0.71 -11.22 -9.29
N SER A 161 0.20 -10.03 -9.58
CA SER A 161 0.56 -9.22 -10.75
C SER A 161 0.83 -7.79 -10.29
N TYR A 162 1.48 -7.01 -11.14
CA TYR A 162 1.53 -5.56 -10.98
C TYR A 162 0.83 -4.90 -12.17
N GLU A 163 0.15 -3.79 -11.90
CA GLU A 163 -0.47 -2.92 -12.91
C GLU A 163 0.04 -1.49 -12.65
N ASP A 164 0.15 -0.66 -13.68
CA ASP A 164 0.52 0.76 -13.54
C ASP A 164 -0.73 1.62 -13.25
N LEU A 165 -1.14 1.74 -11.98
CA LEU A 165 -2.49 2.19 -11.56
C LEU A 165 -2.53 3.43 -10.64
N VAL A 166 -1.96 4.59 -11.00
CA VAL A 166 -1.78 5.74 -10.06
C VAL A 166 -3.04 6.13 -9.25
N PHE A 167 -3.02 5.90 -7.93
CA PHE A 167 -4.04 6.40 -7.00
C PHE A 167 -3.84 7.88 -6.73
N LYS A 168 -4.87 8.71 -6.99
CA LYS A 168 -4.85 10.13 -6.66
C LYS A 168 -5.57 10.35 -5.34
N ILE A 169 -4.84 10.69 -4.28
CA ILE A 169 -5.41 11.02 -2.97
C ILE A 169 -5.27 12.53 -2.73
N ASN A 170 -6.40 13.24 -2.66
CA ASN A 170 -6.51 14.65 -2.26
C ASN A 170 -5.52 15.64 -2.93
N GLY A 171 -5.25 15.49 -4.24
CA GLY A 171 -4.44 16.45 -5.00
C GLY A 171 -2.93 16.33 -4.81
N HIS A 172 -2.45 15.42 -3.97
CA HIS A 172 -1.05 15.02 -3.92
C HIS A 172 -0.86 13.71 -4.69
N THR A 173 0.16 13.65 -5.54
CA THR A 173 0.43 12.48 -6.38
C THR A 173 1.42 11.59 -5.65
N THR A 174 0.97 10.47 -5.09
CA THR A 174 1.83 9.37 -4.64
C THR A 174 1.57 8.15 -5.54
N ARG A 175 2.63 7.51 -6.03
CA ARG A 175 2.59 6.39 -7.00
C ARG A 175 2.83 5.09 -6.22
N HIS A 176 2.02 4.02 -6.38
CA HIS A 176 2.01 2.84 -5.50
C HIS A 176 1.53 1.53 -6.18
N PHE A 177 2.25 0.39 -6.31
CA PHE A 177 1.62 -0.85 -6.91
C PHE A 177 2.02 -2.26 -6.47
N PHE A 178 0.97 -3.07 -6.23
CA PHE A 178 0.62 -4.48 -6.54
C PHE A 178 -0.91 -4.59 -6.52
N LYS A 179 -1.47 -5.44 -7.38
CA LYS A 179 -2.89 -5.81 -7.36
C LYS A 179 -3.05 -7.27 -7.78
N ARG A 180 -3.97 -7.98 -7.14
CA ARG A 180 -4.50 -9.25 -7.63
C ARG A 180 -5.98 -9.09 -7.99
#